data_AF-A0A2P6Q5S9-F1
#
_entry.id   AF-A0A2P6Q5S9-F1
#
_cell.length_a   1.000
_cell.length_b   1.000
_cell.length_c   1.000
_cell.angle_alpha   90.00
_cell.angle_beta   90.00
_cell.angle_gamma   90.00
#
_symmetry.space_group_name_H-M   'P 1'
#
loop_
_entity.id
_entity.type
_entity.pdbx_description
1 polymer ?
#
loop_
_entity_poly.entity_id
_entity_poly.type
_entity_poly.pdbx_seq_one_letter_code
_entity_poly.pdbx_strand_id
1 'polypeptide(L)'
;MQASACHIYKVIGYYLGIMTAPILFALEEFPQLGAVVEKGIDNPANIEIALDYLAKSNGIQRTRDLARKHANLAAKAIKSLPECEDVNVRRSRRALLDLTHIVLTRTR
;
A
#
# COMPACT_ATOMS: atom_id res chain seq x y z
N MET A 1 15.94 -16.46 5.62
CA MET A 1 15.92 -15.42 4.56
C MET A 1 14.82 -15.57 3.51
N GLN A 2 14.16 -16.73 3.32
CA GLN A 2 13.13 -16.91 2.28
C GLN A 2 11.74 -16.28 2.56
N ALA A 3 11.43 -15.91 3.80
CA ALA A 3 10.09 -15.39 4.16
C ALA A 3 9.85 -13.93 3.70
N SER A 4 10.90 -13.12 3.55
CA SER A 4 10.77 -11.70 3.18
C SER A 4 10.52 -11.52 1.68
N ALA A 5 11.10 -12.36 0.82
CA ALA A 5 10.87 -12.31 -0.62
C ALA A 5 9.39 -12.56 -0.96
N CYS A 6 8.77 -13.59 -0.36
CA CYS A 6 7.37 -13.96 -0.62
C CYS A 6 6.37 -12.83 -0.30
N HIS A 7 6.65 -11.99 0.70
CA HIS A 7 5.80 -10.84 1.01
C HIS A 7 5.95 -9.70 0.00
N ILE A 8 7.12 -9.52 -0.61
CA ILE A 8 7.36 -8.49 -1.62
C ILE A 8 6.67 -8.88 -2.95
N TYR A 9 6.76 -10.14 -3.36
CA TYR A 9 6.14 -10.64 -4.60
C TYR A 9 4.59 -10.52 -4.63
N LYS A 10 3.92 -10.40 -3.48
CA LYS A 10 2.44 -10.35 -3.41
C LYS A 10 1.87 -8.93 -3.37
N VAL A 11 2.65 -7.93 -2.97
CA VAL A 11 2.24 -6.51 -2.87
C VAL A 11 2.10 -5.84 -4.24
N ILE A 12 2.58 -6.52 -5.27
CA ILE A 12 2.77 -5.93 -6.58
C ILE A 12 1.96 -6.82 -7.51
N GLY A 13 1.07 -6.22 -8.29
CA GLY A 13 0.24 -6.91 -9.28
C GLY A 13 1.09 -7.43 -10.44
N TYR A 14 2.12 -8.21 -10.12
CA TYR A 14 3.29 -8.54 -10.93
C TYR A 14 2.95 -9.33 -12.18
N TYR A 15 1.83 -10.06 -12.18
CA TYR A 15 1.39 -10.84 -13.34
C TYR A 15 0.47 -10.07 -14.30
N LEU A 16 0.05 -8.85 -13.96
CA LEU A 16 -0.88 -8.05 -14.78
C LEU A 16 -0.26 -6.79 -15.40
N GLY A 17 1.05 -6.53 -15.23
CA GLY A 17 1.67 -5.30 -15.74
C GLY A 17 1.17 -4.03 -15.04
N ILE A 18 0.60 -4.17 -13.83
CA ILE A 18 0.06 -3.04 -13.08
C ILE A 18 1.18 -2.43 -12.24
N MET A 19 1.54 -1.19 -12.56
CA MET A 19 2.36 -0.36 -11.68
C MET A 19 1.55 0.04 -10.45
N THR A 20 2.00 -0.42 -9.28
CA THR A 20 1.38 -0.09 -7.99
C THR A 20 2.16 0.99 -7.25
N ALA A 21 1.52 1.62 -6.27
CA ALA A 21 2.10 2.74 -5.50
C ALA A 21 3.54 2.52 -4.98
N PRO A 22 3.95 1.33 -4.50
CA PRO A 22 5.34 1.10 -4.09
C PRO A 22 6.36 1.31 -5.21
N ILE A 23 6.06 0.85 -6.43
CA ILE A 23 6.93 1.02 -7.60
C ILE A 23 6.97 2.48 -8.03
N LEU A 24 5.83 3.18 -8.00
CA LEU A 24 5.78 4.61 -8.32
C LEU A 24 6.66 5.43 -7.37
N PHE A 25 6.65 5.13 -6.07
CA PHE A 25 7.55 5.78 -5.13
C PHE A 25 9.02 5.37 -5.30
N ALA A 26 9.29 4.13 -5.68
CA ALA A 26 10.65 3.70 -6.01
C ALA A 26 11.18 4.42 -7.25
N LEU A 27 10.34 4.73 -8.24
CA LEU A 27 10.72 5.51 -9.44
C LEU A 27 11.12 6.95 -9.11
N GLU A 28 10.49 7.57 -8.11
CA GLU A 28 10.89 8.90 -7.65
C GLU A 28 12.30 8.91 -7.05
N GLU A 29 12.69 7.81 -6.39
CA GLU A 29 14.01 7.66 -5.77
C GLU A 29 15.08 7.15 -6.76
N PHE A 30 14.67 6.30 -7.70
CA PHE A 30 15.52 5.67 -8.70
C PHE A 30 14.91 5.83 -10.10
N PRO A 31 15.12 6.98 -10.78
CA PRO A 31 14.60 7.19 -12.13
C PRO A 31 15.07 6.15 -13.14
N GLN A 32 16.21 5.49 -12.90
CA GLN A 32 16.73 4.41 -13.74
C GLN A 32 15.80 3.19 -13.78
N LEU A 33 14.98 3.00 -12.75
CA LEU A 33 13.95 1.97 -12.72
C LEU A 33 12.91 2.19 -13.84
N GLY A 34 12.73 3.42 -14.31
CA GLY A 34 11.79 3.75 -15.40
C GLY A 34 12.10 2.97 -16.68
N ALA A 35 13.38 2.91 -17.06
CA ALA A 35 13.81 2.16 -18.24
C ALA A 35 13.61 0.64 -18.09
N VAL A 36 13.61 0.12 -16.86
CA VAL A 36 13.34 -1.31 -16.58
C VAL A 36 11.84 -1.58 -16.67
N VAL A 37 11.02 -0.66 -16.17
CA VAL A 37 9.55 -0.71 -16.26
C VAL A 37 9.08 -0.61 -17.72
N GLU A 38 9.65 0.31 -18.50
CA GLU A 38 9.32 0.51 -19.93
C GLU A 38 9.63 -0.71 -20.78
N LYS A 39 10.70 -1.44 -20.46
CA LYS A 39 11.06 -2.71 -21.10
C LYS A 39 10.07 -3.84 -20.77
N GLY A 40 9.11 -3.60 -19.89
CA GLY A 40 8.08 -4.54 -19.52
C GLY A 40 8.58 -5.68 -18.65
N ILE A 41 7.62 -6.52 -18.27
CA ILE A 41 7.77 -7.65 -17.34
C ILE A 41 7.87 -9.00 -18.05
N ASP A 42 7.98 -9.01 -19.38
CA ASP A 42 8.10 -10.23 -20.19
C ASP A 42 9.41 -10.98 -19.90
N ASN A 43 10.42 -10.26 -19.41
CA ASN A 43 11.71 -10.83 -19.01
C ASN A 43 11.80 -10.94 -17.46
N PRO A 44 11.94 -12.15 -16.90
CA PRO A 44 12.15 -12.36 -15.46
C PRO A 44 13.31 -11.55 -14.88
N ALA A 45 14.36 -11.29 -15.66
CA ALA A 45 15.48 -10.46 -15.22
C ALA A 45 15.07 -9.01 -14.92
N ASN A 46 14.13 -8.44 -15.68
CA ASN A 46 13.61 -7.10 -15.40
C ASN A 46 12.83 -7.06 -14.09
N ILE A 47 12.15 -8.15 -13.74
CA ILE A 47 11.41 -8.29 -12.48
C ILE A 47 12.37 -8.30 -11.29
N GLU A 48 13.44 -9.09 -11.37
CA GLU A 48 14.47 -9.14 -10.32
C GLU A 48 15.13 -7.78 -10.10
N ILE A 49 15.44 -7.06 -11.19
CA ILE A 49 16.00 -5.70 -11.10
C ILE A 49 14.99 -4.75 -10.43
N ALA A 50 13.72 -4.78 -10.81
CA ALA A 50 12.70 -3.93 -10.20
C ALA A 50 12.50 -4.21 -8.71
N LEU A 51 12.59 -5.48 -8.31
CA LEU A 51 12.54 -5.90 -6.91
C LEU A 51 13.75 -5.42 -6.12
N ASP A 52 14.94 -5.47 -6.71
CA ASP A 52 16.17 -4.97 -6.09
C ASP A 52 16.09 -3.46 -5.84
N TYR A 53 15.63 -2.68 -6.84
CA TYR A 53 15.37 -1.25 -6.65
C TYR A 53 14.30 -0.99 -5.59
N LEU A 54 13.21 -1.75 -5.59
CA LEU A 54 12.17 -1.58 -4.59
C LEU A 54 12.68 -1.88 -3.18
N ALA A 55 13.49 -2.92 -3.01
CA ALA A 55 14.10 -3.29 -1.73
C ALA A 55 15.10 -2.23 -1.22
N LYS A 56 15.77 -1.52 -2.13
CA LYS A 56 16.66 -0.39 -1.83
C LYS A 56 15.91 0.92 -1.59
N SER A 57 14.70 1.05 -2.11
CA SER A 57 13.86 2.24 -1.98
C SER A 57 13.03 2.25 -0.70
N ASN A 58 12.47 3.42 -0.37
CA ASN A 58 11.44 3.54 0.64
C ASN A 58 10.02 3.36 0.08
N GLY A 59 9.84 2.83 -1.13
CA GLY A 59 8.53 2.80 -1.80
C GLY A 59 7.44 2.05 -1.03
N ILE A 60 7.79 0.92 -0.40
CA ILE A 60 6.86 0.16 0.45
C ILE A 60 6.46 0.99 1.68
N GLN A 61 7.44 1.62 2.33
CA GLN A 61 7.20 2.40 3.55
C GLN A 61 6.35 3.63 3.25
N ARG A 62 6.68 4.38 2.18
CA ARG A 62 5.92 5.54 1.71
C ARG A 62 4.47 5.17 1.35
N THR A 63 4.26 4.00 0.75
CA THR A 63 2.91 3.48 0.47
C THR A 63 2.13 3.22 1.76
N ARG A 64 2.77 2.62 2.78
CA ARG A 64 2.14 2.40 4.09
C ARG A 64 1.80 3.72 4.79
N ASP A 65 2.68 4.70 4.70
CA ASP A 65 2.46 6.02 5.30
C ASP A 65 1.32 6.77 4.61
N LEU A 66 1.22 6.67 3.27
CA LEU A 66 0.09 7.18 2.51
C LEU A 66 -1.22 6.49 2.90
N ALA A 67 -1.23 5.16 3.00
CA ALA A 67 -2.40 4.41 3.47
C ALA A 67 -2.83 4.85 4.88
N ARG A 68 -1.87 5.03 5.80
CA ARG A 68 -2.12 5.55 7.15
C ARG A 68 -2.72 6.95 7.14
N LYS A 69 -2.22 7.84 6.28
CA LYS A 69 -2.78 9.19 6.11
C LYS A 69 -4.25 9.12 5.70
N HIS A 70 -4.61 8.29 4.73
CA HIS A 70 -6.00 8.12 4.29
C HIS A 70 -6.90 7.49 5.37
N ALA A 71 -6.41 6.48 6.08
CA ALA A 71 -7.14 5.89 7.21
C ALA A 71 -7.41 6.92 8.33
N ASN A 72 -6.43 7.76 8.65
CA ASN A 72 -6.60 8.83 9.62
C ASN A 72 -7.63 9.88 9.17
N LEU A 73 -7.64 10.24 7.88
CA LEU A 73 -8.64 11.14 7.31
C LEU A 73 -10.04 10.54 7.37
N ALA A 74 -10.20 9.25 7.05
CA ALA A 74 -11.47 8.55 7.18
C ALA A 74 -11.95 8.53 8.64
N ALA A 75 -11.06 8.23 9.60
CA ALA A 75 -11.39 8.28 11.02
C ALA A 75 -11.81 9.69 11.48
N LYS A 76 -11.13 10.73 10.98
CA LYS A 76 -11.49 12.13 11.26
C LYS A 76 -12.88 12.47 10.71
N ALA A 77 -13.21 12.03 9.50
CA ALA A 77 -14.52 12.24 8.90
C ALA A 77 -15.65 11.56 9.71
N ILE A 78 -15.43 10.32 10.17
CA ILE A 78 -16.38 9.60 11.01
C ILE A 78 -16.61 10.33 12.35
N LYS A 79 -15.54 10.88 12.95
CA LYS A 79 -15.63 11.67 14.19
C LYS A 79 -16.32 13.03 14.02
N SER A 80 -16.37 13.56 12.80
CA SER A 80 -17.06 14.83 12.51
C SER A 80 -18.56 14.70 12.29
N LEU A 81 -19.10 13.47 12.29
CA LEU A 81 -20.55 13.26 12.20
C LEU A 81 -21.26 13.80 13.45
N PRO A 82 -22.47 14.36 13.32
CA PRO A 82 -23.25 14.88 14.45
C PRO A 82 -23.46 13.83 15.55
N GLU A 83 -23.48 14.26 16.81
CA GLU A 83 -23.77 13.34 17.91
C GLU A 83 -25.19 12.78 17.83
N CYS A 84 -25.32 11.51 18.21
CA CYS A 84 -26.58 10.77 18.15
C CYS A 84 -26.63 9.76 19.30
N GLU A 85 -27.72 9.80 20.07
CA GLU A 85 -27.91 8.90 21.22
C GLU A 85 -28.32 7.48 20.82
N ASP A 86 -28.76 7.28 19.57
CA ASP A 86 -29.15 5.98 19.06
C ASP A 86 -28.00 4.96 19.19
N VAL A 87 -28.27 3.87 19.89
CA VAL A 87 -27.31 2.82 20.20
C VAL A 87 -26.72 2.16 18.95
N ASN A 88 -27.52 2.00 17.89
CA ASN A 88 -27.09 1.41 16.62
C ASN A 88 -26.20 2.37 15.85
N VAL A 89 -26.49 3.67 15.88
CA VAL A 89 -25.65 4.71 15.27
C VAL A 89 -24.28 4.74 15.95
N ARG A 90 -24.24 4.75 17.29
CA ARG A 90 -22.96 4.71 18.04
C ARG A 90 -22.17 3.43 17.79
N ARG A 91 -22.83 2.28 17.75
CA ARG A 91 -22.20 0.99 17.42
C ARG A 91 -21.60 1.00 16.01
N SER A 92 -22.35 1.51 15.04
CA SER A 92 -21.89 1.60 13.64
C SER A 92 -20.71 2.56 13.51
N ARG A 93 -20.74 3.71 14.18
CA ARG A 93 -19.62 4.66 14.22
C ARG A 93 -18.35 4.02 14.77
N ARG A 94 -18.47 3.26 15.86
CA ARG A 94 -17.34 2.52 16.45
C ARG A 94 -16.77 1.50 15.48
N ALA A 95 -17.63 0.70 14.85
CA ALA A 95 -17.22 -0.30 13.86
C ALA A 95 -16.47 0.33 12.67
N LEU A 96 -16.96 1.46 12.15
CA LEU A 96 -16.27 2.19 11.07
C LEU A 96 -14.88 2.67 11.49
N LEU A 97 -14.73 3.18 12.72
CA LEU A 97 -13.42 3.58 13.24
C LEU A 97 -12.48 2.37 13.36
N ASP A 98 -12.98 1.22 13.81
CA ASP A 98 -12.17 0.00 13.94
C ASP A 98 -11.70 -0.50 12.58
N LEU A 99 -12.56 -0.43 11.55
CA LEU A 99 -12.18 -0.74 10.17
C LEU A 99 -11.00 0.10 9.68
N THR A 100 -10.93 1.40 10.03
CA THR A 100 -9.77 2.24 9.65
C THR A 100 -8.45 1.75 10.24
N HIS A 101 -8.47 1.07 11.38
CA HIS A 101 -7.28 0.46 11.96
C HIS A 101 -6.97 -0.90 11.32
N ILE A 102 -7.99 -1.73 11.11
CA ILE A 102 -7.86 -3.07 10.52
C ILE A 102 -7.22 -3.00 9.12
N VAL A 103 -7.59 -2.04 8.29
CA VAL A 103 -7.03 -1.93 6.93
C VAL A 103 -5.52 -1.63 6.91
N LEU A 104 -4.96 -1.11 8.00
CA LEU A 104 -3.52 -0.83 8.14
C LEU A 104 -2.73 -2.01 8.71
N THR A 105 -3.37 -2.84 9.53
CA THR A 105 -2.72 -3.94 10.27
C THR A 105 -2.98 -5.30 9.65
N ARG A 106 -3.90 -5.41 8.69
CA ARG A 106 -4.18 -6.66 7.97
C ARG A 106 -2.92 -7.20 7.31
N THR A 107 -2.68 -8.50 7.48
CA THR A 107 -1.55 -9.22 6.90
C THR A 107 -1.98 -10.20 5.81
N ARG A 108 -3.29 -10.39 5.61
CA ARG A 108 -3.88 -11.31 4.63
C ARG A 108 -5.15 -10.75 4.02
#